data_AF-A0A504KV78-F1
#
_entry.id   AF-A0A504KV78-F1
#
_cell.length_a   1.000
_cell.length_b   1.000
_cell.length_c   1.000
_cell.angle_alpha   90.00
_cell.angle_beta   90.00
_cell.angle_gamma   90.00
#
_symmetry.space_group_name_H-M   'P 1'
#
loop_
_entity.id
_entity.type
_entity.pdbx_description
1 polymer ?
#
loop_
_entity_poly.entity_id
_entity_poly.type
_entity_poly.pdbx_seq_one_letter_code
_entity_poly.pdbx_strand_id
1 'polypeptide(L)'
;MPAKVRGGGGSRKHEQNAGRTINSSTSRAVIKMDTSIRSGSQERACNAVVGVRIMGTPRSGTNLAKYLVERYLKTPVVFDRGFWKHGIFPALMNGRDMQYGDLPIVVASKDPVTQLLSWYRQARNDTLFKPSGCLASFLSKPFEVRQDFTEPGRMEYRFRSPSDYWNQFYFAMDALRRAGAPVHFVCYEQLVSCPALSLHMISHFLGHSLPFDVGSAVEIPRHALGASNDVDQTANSAFDQPVYKSSRADLASALARVGWRNANLILRGIDNDVLCATGREDFRKTCREAAGAKAMLRSLVGLW
;
A
#
# COMPACT_ATOMS: atom_id res chain seq x y z
N MET A 1 -61.20 14.88 24.06
CA MET A 1 -61.84 14.33 25.28
C MET A 1 -62.09 12.84 25.06
N PRO A 2 -61.96 11.95 26.06
CA PRO A 2 -61.42 12.08 27.44
C PRO A 2 -60.01 11.43 27.55
N ALA A 3 -59.03 11.76 28.41
CA ALA A 3 -58.92 12.26 29.78
C ALA A 3 -58.79 11.16 30.87
N LYS A 4 -57.65 11.23 31.61
CA LYS A 4 -57.41 10.87 33.05
C LYS A 4 -57.33 9.36 33.44
N VAL A 5 -56.55 8.89 34.43
CA VAL A 5 -55.80 9.51 35.54
C VAL A 5 -54.81 8.53 36.25
N ARG A 6 -53.69 9.11 36.73
CA ARG A 6 -52.79 8.91 37.91
C ARG A 6 -52.64 7.58 38.67
N GLY A 7 -51.41 7.40 39.21
CA GLY A 7 -51.15 7.12 40.64
C GLY A 7 -49.82 6.39 40.89
N GLY A 8 -48.75 7.07 41.31
CA GLY A 8 -48.19 7.02 42.68
C GLY A 8 -46.87 6.20 42.67
N GLY A 9 -45.75 6.51 43.32
CA GLY A 9 -45.44 7.33 44.48
C GLY A 9 -44.52 6.48 45.38
N GLY A 10 -43.27 6.89 45.65
CA GLY A 10 -42.39 6.13 46.55
C GLY A 10 -40.93 6.57 46.59
N SER A 11 -40.65 7.61 47.37
CA SER A 11 -39.30 7.99 47.84
C SER A 11 -38.73 6.97 48.83
N ARG A 12 -37.40 6.81 48.87
CA ARG A 12 -36.64 6.72 50.13
C ARG A 12 -35.20 7.22 49.94
N LYS A 13 -34.89 8.31 50.65
CA LYS A 13 -33.56 8.78 51.04
C LYS A 13 -33.17 8.13 52.37
N HIS A 14 -31.89 7.90 52.59
CA HIS A 14 -31.10 8.20 53.81
C HIS A 14 -29.62 7.88 53.48
N GLU A 15 -28.75 8.89 53.39
CA GLU A 15 -27.88 9.40 54.48
C GLU A 15 -26.74 8.43 54.86
N GLN A 16 -25.52 8.76 54.44
CA GLN A 16 -24.47 9.45 55.23
C GLN A 16 -23.86 8.56 56.31
N ASN A 17 -22.57 8.22 56.16
CA ASN A 17 -21.61 8.71 57.15
C ASN A 17 -20.17 8.72 56.65
N ALA A 18 -19.50 9.81 56.99
CA ALA A 18 -18.12 10.13 56.71
C ALA A 18 -17.22 9.72 57.89
N GLY A 19 -15.91 9.64 57.64
CA GLY A 19 -14.92 9.99 58.67
C GLY A 19 -13.70 9.08 58.79
N ARG A 20 -12.57 9.60 58.27
CA ARG A 20 -11.20 9.64 58.82
C ARG A 20 -10.62 8.35 59.44
N THR A 21 -9.36 7.99 59.19
CA THR A 21 -8.20 8.69 59.78
C THR A 21 -6.90 8.35 59.04
N ILE A 22 -6.01 9.35 59.01
CA ILE A 22 -4.63 9.39 58.52
C ILE A 22 -3.70 8.57 59.43
N ASN A 23 -2.70 7.89 58.87
CA ASN A 23 -1.37 7.90 59.48
C ASN A 23 -0.25 7.68 58.46
N SER A 24 0.75 8.54 58.59
CA SER A 24 1.98 8.70 57.84
C SER A 24 3.05 7.69 58.23
N SER A 25 3.94 7.35 57.30
CA SER A 25 5.38 7.68 57.33
C SER A 25 6.28 6.60 56.69
N THR A 26 7.21 7.07 55.85
CA THR A 26 8.55 6.52 55.56
C THR A 26 8.65 5.07 55.03
N SER A 27 9.10 4.85 53.78
CA SER A 27 10.54 4.95 53.49
C SER A 27 10.83 5.18 52.01
N ARG A 28 11.77 6.10 51.76
CA ARG A 28 12.43 6.37 50.49
C ARG A 28 13.28 5.17 50.08
N ALA A 29 13.05 4.64 48.88
CA ALA A 29 14.07 3.97 48.10
C ALA A 29 14.21 4.74 46.79
N VAL A 30 15.14 5.70 46.79
CA VAL A 30 15.64 6.36 45.58
C VAL A 30 16.52 5.33 44.88
N ILE A 31 16.00 4.64 43.87
CA ILE A 31 16.84 3.90 42.94
C ILE A 31 17.47 4.95 42.03
N LYS A 32 18.72 5.32 42.34
CA LYS A 32 19.62 5.98 41.39
C LYS A 32 19.74 5.06 40.17
N MET A 33 19.11 5.42 39.06
CA MET A 33 19.52 4.92 37.76
C MET A 33 20.79 5.68 37.38
N ASP A 34 21.94 5.02 37.54
CA ASP A 34 23.19 5.48 36.95
C ASP A 34 23.05 5.48 35.43
N THR A 35 22.90 6.67 34.87
CA THR A 35 23.13 6.94 33.45
C THR A 35 24.63 6.95 33.20
N SER A 36 25.25 5.77 33.13
CA SER A 36 26.56 5.62 32.50
C SER A 36 26.35 5.31 31.02
N ILE A 37 26.49 6.36 30.21
CA ILE A 37 26.84 6.23 28.80
C ILE A 37 28.14 5.44 28.74
N ARG A 38 28.11 4.25 28.15
CA ARG A 38 29.32 3.59 27.66
C ARG A 38 29.06 2.98 26.29
N SER A 39 29.69 3.63 25.33
CA SER A 39 30.00 3.15 23.99
C SER A 39 30.46 1.69 23.98
N GLY A 40 30.05 0.94 22.96
CA GLY A 40 30.77 -0.24 22.50
C GLY A 40 29.97 -1.53 22.55
N SER A 41 29.27 -1.82 21.46
CA SER A 41 29.21 -3.19 20.92
C SER A 41 28.93 -3.12 19.42
N GLN A 42 29.90 -2.56 18.70
CA GLN A 42 30.23 -2.95 17.35
C GLN A 42 30.78 -4.38 17.43
N GLU A 43 29.90 -5.38 17.60
CA GLU A 43 30.18 -6.81 17.37
C GLU A 43 28.92 -7.64 17.66
N ARG A 44 28.08 -7.77 16.64
CA ARG A 44 27.29 -8.99 16.31
C ARG A 44 26.94 -8.96 14.83
N ALA A 45 27.99 -8.93 14.01
CA ALA A 45 27.92 -9.29 12.61
C ALA A 45 27.92 -10.82 12.51
N CYS A 46 26.73 -11.41 12.45
CA CYS A 46 26.48 -12.77 11.99
C CYS A 46 25.02 -12.85 11.47
N ASN A 47 24.84 -12.59 10.17
CA ASN A 47 23.82 -13.17 9.29
C ASN A 47 22.36 -13.29 9.80
N ALA A 48 21.80 -12.27 10.43
CA ALA A 48 20.35 -12.08 10.32
C ALA A 48 20.12 -11.38 8.98
N VAL A 49 19.68 -12.12 7.94
CA VAL A 49 19.18 -11.46 6.74
C VAL A 49 17.96 -10.67 7.17
N VAL A 50 18.12 -9.37 7.38
CA VAL A 50 17.03 -8.46 7.68
C VAL A 50 16.11 -8.52 6.47
N GLY A 51 14.92 -9.08 6.64
CA GLY A 51 13.95 -9.19 5.56
C GLY A 51 13.55 -7.81 5.03
N VAL A 52 12.92 -7.77 3.87
CA VAL A 52 12.38 -6.55 3.29
C VAL A 52 10.86 -6.63 3.27
N ARG A 53 10.20 -5.50 3.55
CA ARG A 53 8.75 -5.39 3.35
C ARG A 53 8.47 -4.93 1.93
N ILE A 54 7.58 -5.62 1.22
CA ILE A 54 7.08 -5.15 -0.07
C ILE A 54 5.66 -4.65 0.07
N MET A 55 5.43 -3.39 -0.28
CA MET A 55 4.11 -2.76 -0.24
C MET A 55 3.75 -2.20 -1.61
N GLY A 56 2.49 -1.85 -1.80
CA GLY A 56 1.99 -1.29 -3.05
C GLY A 56 0.48 -1.42 -3.09
N THR A 57 -0.20 -0.67 -3.95
CA THR A 57 -1.64 -0.87 -4.12
C THR A 57 -1.95 -2.24 -4.77
N PRO A 58 -3.17 -2.80 -4.68
CA PRO A 58 -3.49 -4.06 -5.34
C PRO A 58 -3.13 -4.02 -6.83
N ARG A 59 -2.61 -5.11 -7.39
CA ARG A 59 -2.23 -5.20 -8.82
C ARG A 59 -1.08 -4.28 -9.27
N SER A 60 -0.31 -3.68 -8.34
CA SER A 60 0.86 -2.86 -8.68
C SER A 60 2.14 -3.67 -8.97
N GLY A 61 2.06 -5.00 -8.88
CA GLY A 61 3.22 -5.87 -9.11
C GLY A 61 3.98 -6.28 -7.85
N THR A 62 3.41 -6.09 -6.66
CA THR A 62 3.99 -6.55 -5.38
C THR A 62 4.41 -8.02 -5.40
N ASN A 63 3.62 -8.92 -6.00
CA ASN A 63 4.00 -10.34 -6.10
C ASN A 63 5.17 -10.58 -7.06
N LEU A 64 5.28 -9.80 -8.15
CA LEU A 64 6.44 -9.88 -9.04
C LEU A 64 7.70 -9.39 -8.32
N ALA A 65 7.60 -8.25 -7.64
CA ALA A 65 8.71 -7.71 -6.86
C ALA A 65 9.18 -8.71 -5.79
N LYS A 66 8.24 -9.33 -5.06
CA LYS A 66 8.54 -10.41 -4.11
C LYS A 66 9.31 -11.55 -4.77
N TYR A 67 8.74 -12.12 -5.83
CA TYR A 67 9.36 -13.23 -6.54
C TYR A 67 10.79 -12.91 -7.00
N LEU A 68 11.01 -11.73 -7.59
CA LEU A 68 12.32 -11.34 -8.09
C LEU A 68 13.31 -11.09 -6.95
N VAL A 69 12.92 -10.40 -5.89
CA VAL A 69 13.78 -10.13 -4.72
C VAL A 69 14.18 -11.44 -4.03
N GLU A 70 13.23 -12.34 -3.76
CA GLU A 70 13.53 -13.62 -3.11
C GLU A 70 14.40 -14.50 -4.00
N ARG A 71 14.10 -14.56 -5.30
CA ARG A 71 14.82 -15.42 -6.25
C ARG A 71 16.25 -14.94 -6.50
N TYR A 72 16.44 -13.64 -6.73
CA TYR A 72 17.71 -13.09 -7.23
C TYR A 72 18.55 -12.43 -6.15
N LEU A 73 17.95 -11.75 -5.17
CA LEU A 73 18.69 -11.10 -4.08
C LEU A 73 18.85 -12.01 -2.85
N LYS A 74 18.09 -13.12 -2.78
CA LYS A 74 18.06 -14.04 -1.64
C LYS A 74 17.65 -13.37 -0.33
N THR A 75 16.94 -12.24 -0.42
CA THR A 75 16.40 -11.50 0.72
C THR A 75 14.98 -11.99 1.02
N PRO A 76 14.67 -12.44 2.26
CA PRO A 76 13.31 -12.79 2.65
C PRO A 76 12.37 -11.60 2.51
N VAL A 77 11.17 -11.83 1.96
CA VAL A 77 10.15 -10.80 1.78
C VAL A 77 8.96 -11.06 2.69
N VAL A 78 8.49 -10.00 3.35
CA VAL A 78 7.23 -9.99 4.10
C VAL A 78 6.24 -9.01 3.48
N PHE A 79 4.95 -9.33 3.54
CA PHE A 79 3.86 -8.48 3.06
C PHE A 79 3.10 -7.78 4.19
N ASP A 80 2.59 -8.54 5.15
CA ASP A 80 1.57 -8.11 6.10
C ASP A 80 2.06 -8.12 7.56
N ARG A 81 3.37 -8.28 7.80
CA ARG A 81 3.98 -8.11 9.14
C ARG A 81 3.83 -6.67 9.64
N GLY A 82 2.80 -6.44 10.45
CA GLY A 82 2.47 -5.17 11.12
C GLY A 82 1.23 -4.49 10.55
N PHE A 83 1.09 -4.43 9.22
CA PHE A 83 -0.02 -3.77 8.53
C PHE A 83 -0.30 -4.43 7.20
N TRP A 84 -1.53 -4.29 6.71
CA TRP A 84 -1.91 -4.75 5.38
C TRP A 84 -1.12 -4.02 4.28
N LYS A 85 -0.46 -4.77 3.39
CA LYS A 85 0.39 -4.23 2.32
C LYS A 85 -0.29 -3.27 1.34
N HIS A 86 -1.63 -3.33 1.26
CA HIS A 86 -2.47 -2.49 0.40
C HIS A 86 -3.19 -1.38 1.17
N GLY A 87 -3.12 -1.38 2.50
CA GLY A 87 -3.73 -0.35 3.34
C GLY A 87 -2.93 0.94 3.33
N ILE A 88 -3.59 2.06 3.62
CA ILE A 88 -2.88 3.30 3.96
C ILE A 88 -2.19 3.08 5.30
N PHE A 89 -0.89 3.36 5.34
CA PHE A 89 -0.06 3.13 6.51
C PHE A 89 -0.62 3.94 7.70
N PRO A 90 -1.10 3.29 8.78
CA PRO A 90 -1.51 4.03 9.96
C PRO A 90 -0.25 4.51 10.68
N ALA A 91 -0.19 5.80 11.02
CA ALA A 91 0.84 6.32 11.91
C ALA A 91 0.69 5.65 13.28
N LEU A 92 1.43 4.57 13.54
CA LEU A 92 1.49 4.02 14.90
C LEU A 92 2.34 4.94 15.76
N MET A 93 1.76 5.37 16.88
CA MET A 93 2.39 6.31 17.80
C MET A 93 2.74 5.58 19.10
N ASN A 94 3.98 5.72 19.55
CA ASN A 94 4.37 5.45 20.93
C ASN A 94 4.78 6.77 21.58
N GLY A 95 3.83 7.47 22.19
CA GLY A 95 4.03 8.84 22.63
C GLY A 95 4.21 9.78 21.42
N ARG A 96 5.37 10.44 21.31
CA ARG A 96 5.71 11.31 20.17
C ARG A 96 6.46 10.60 19.05
N ASP A 97 6.88 9.36 19.28
CA ASP A 97 7.68 8.61 18.33
C ASP A 97 6.78 7.81 17.40
N MET A 98 6.98 7.96 16.09
CA MET A 98 6.26 7.18 15.09
C MET A 98 6.98 5.87 14.83
N GLN A 99 6.24 4.77 14.89
CA GLN A 99 6.76 3.42 14.66
C GLN A 99 6.34 2.94 13.28
N TYR A 100 7.33 2.58 12.46
CA TYR A 100 7.12 2.12 11.09
C TYR A 100 7.52 0.64 10.88
N GLY A 101 7.99 0.01 11.96
CA GLY A 101 8.67 -1.28 11.96
C GLY A 101 10.14 -1.15 11.54
N ASP A 102 10.92 -2.20 11.80
CA ASP A 102 12.39 -2.18 11.65
C ASP A 102 12.87 -2.64 10.26
N LEU A 103 11.95 -2.89 9.32
CA LEU A 103 12.29 -3.45 8.01
C LEU A 103 12.29 -2.35 6.93
N PRO A 104 13.28 -2.36 6.01
CA PRO A 104 13.22 -1.54 4.80
C PRO A 104 11.97 -1.86 3.98
N ILE A 105 11.41 -0.85 3.33
CA ILE A 105 10.16 -0.94 2.56
C ILE A 105 10.46 -0.69 1.08
N VAL A 106 10.18 -1.68 0.24
CA VAL A 106 10.12 -1.52 -1.22
C VAL A 106 8.66 -1.34 -1.64
N VAL A 107 8.36 -0.22 -2.28
CA VAL A 107 7.01 0.15 -2.70
C VAL A 107 6.86 -0.06 -4.21
N ALA A 108 6.17 -1.12 -4.60
CA ALA A 108 5.82 -1.36 -6.00
C ALA A 108 4.71 -0.39 -6.43
N SER A 109 5.05 0.49 -7.36
CA SER A 109 4.15 1.50 -7.92
C SER A 109 3.92 1.22 -9.40
N LYS A 110 2.67 1.31 -9.83
CA LYS A 110 2.27 1.14 -11.24
C LYS A 110 1.59 2.41 -11.74
N ASP A 111 1.78 2.72 -13.01
CA ASP A 111 1.24 3.96 -13.56
C ASP A 111 -0.29 4.03 -13.39
N PRO A 112 -0.85 5.21 -13.09
CA PRO A 112 -2.27 5.35 -12.76
C PRO A 112 -3.22 4.79 -13.83
N VAL A 113 -2.89 4.91 -15.12
CA VAL A 113 -3.79 4.48 -16.20
C VAL A 113 -3.87 2.96 -16.25
N THR A 114 -2.73 2.28 -16.28
CA THR A 114 -2.69 0.81 -16.29
C THR A 114 -3.15 0.22 -14.96
N GLN A 115 -2.89 0.90 -13.84
CA GLN A 115 -3.31 0.51 -12.49
C GLN A 115 -4.83 0.56 -12.32
N LEU A 116 -5.49 1.68 -12.63
CA LEU A 116 -6.94 1.82 -12.47
C LEU A 116 -7.71 0.94 -13.48
N LEU A 117 -7.18 0.73 -14.70
CA LEU A 117 -7.75 -0.26 -15.62
C LEU A 117 -7.66 -1.69 -15.04
N SER A 118 -6.58 -2.01 -14.34
CA SER A 118 -6.41 -3.31 -13.68
C SER A 118 -7.40 -3.50 -12.54
N TRP A 119 -7.67 -2.45 -11.76
CA TRP A 119 -8.69 -2.49 -10.71
C TRP A 119 -10.11 -2.61 -11.27
N TYR A 120 -10.46 -1.86 -12.31
CA TYR A 120 -11.77 -1.97 -12.95
C TYR A 120 -12.05 -3.41 -13.44
N ARG A 121 -11.03 -4.08 -13.99
CA ARG A 121 -11.15 -5.50 -14.37
C ARG A 121 -11.31 -6.41 -13.17
N GLN A 122 -10.57 -6.16 -12.09
CA GLN A 122 -10.64 -6.95 -10.87
C GLN A 122 -11.98 -6.78 -10.12
N ALA A 123 -12.56 -5.58 -10.14
CA ALA A 123 -13.84 -5.28 -9.51
C ALA A 123 -14.99 -6.15 -10.02
N ARG A 124 -14.87 -6.73 -11.22
CA ARG A 124 -15.86 -7.67 -11.78
C ARG A 124 -15.98 -8.97 -10.98
N ASN A 125 -14.96 -9.31 -10.20
CA ASN A 125 -14.94 -10.53 -9.40
C ASN A 125 -15.57 -10.30 -8.01
N ASP A 126 -15.99 -9.08 -7.67
CA ASP A 126 -16.55 -8.69 -6.36
C ASP A 126 -15.72 -9.15 -5.16
N THR A 127 -14.39 -9.07 -5.29
CA THR A 127 -13.45 -9.41 -4.22
C THR A 127 -13.00 -8.16 -3.48
N LEU A 128 -11.83 -7.61 -3.85
CA LEU A 128 -11.22 -6.43 -3.23
C LEU A 128 -11.99 -5.12 -3.48
N PHE A 129 -12.68 -5.04 -4.62
CA PHE A 129 -13.37 -3.83 -5.06
C PHE A 129 -14.80 -4.16 -5.43
N LYS A 130 -15.73 -3.27 -5.09
CA LYS A 130 -17.12 -3.40 -5.51
C LYS A 130 -17.24 -3.30 -7.04
N PRO A 131 -18.06 -4.16 -7.68
CA PRO A 131 -18.36 -4.04 -9.09
C PRO A 131 -18.94 -2.67 -9.44
N SER A 132 -18.58 -2.16 -10.61
CA SER A 132 -19.17 -0.96 -11.21
C SER A 132 -19.59 -1.29 -12.63
N GLY A 133 -20.77 -0.82 -13.05
CA GLY A 133 -21.33 -1.15 -14.35
C GLY A 133 -20.42 -0.79 -15.52
N CYS A 134 -19.92 0.45 -15.57
CA CYS A 134 -19.00 0.90 -16.62
C CYS A 134 -17.75 1.59 -16.04
N LEU A 135 -16.72 1.73 -16.88
CA LEU A 135 -15.45 2.35 -16.49
C LEU A 135 -15.61 3.79 -16.02
N ALA A 136 -16.44 4.60 -16.70
CA ALA A 136 -16.67 5.99 -16.30
C ALA A 136 -17.32 6.08 -14.89
N SER A 137 -18.27 5.20 -14.59
CA SER A 137 -18.86 5.07 -13.25
C SER A 137 -17.83 4.60 -12.22
N PHE A 138 -16.96 3.67 -12.59
CA PHE A 138 -15.91 3.16 -11.70
C PHE A 138 -14.94 4.27 -11.29
N LEU A 139 -14.56 5.12 -12.24
CA LEU A 139 -13.59 6.19 -12.03
C LEU A 139 -14.14 7.40 -11.25
N SER A 140 -15.46 7.59 -11.23
CA SER A 140 -16.10 8.79 -10.66
C SER A 140 -16.85 8.55 -9.35
N LYS A 141 -17.19 7.31 -9.02
CA LYS A 141 -17.90 6.98 -7.78
C LYS A 141 -16.94 6.79 -6.61
N PRO A 142 -17.46 6.88 -5.36
CA PRO A 142 -16.72 6.47 -4.18
C PRO A 142 -16.12 5.08 -4.37
N PHE A 143 -14.87 4.95 -3.97
CA PHE A 143 -14.08 3.74 -4.18
C PHE A 143 -13.87 3.04 -2.86
N GLU A 144 -14.25 1.77 -2.81
CA GLU A 144 -14.18 0.95 -1.60
C GLU A 144 -13.16 -0.16 -1.80
N VAL A 145 -12.28 -0.32 -0.82
CA VAL A 145 -11.20 -1.31 -0.83
C VAL A 145 -11.39 -2.22 0.39
N ARG A 146 -11.67 -3.49 0.13
CA ARG A 146 -11.81 -4.55 1.13
C ARG A 146 -10.50 -5.29 1.30
N GLN A 147 -10.24 -5.86 2.48
CA GLN A 147 -9.15 -6.81 2.65
C GLN A 147 -9.50 -8.17 2.02
N ASP A 148 -8.53 -8.81 1.37
CA ASP A 148 -8.71 -10.07 0.63
C ASP A 148 -8.85 -11.31 1.53
N PHE A 149 -8.42 -11.23 2.79
CA PHE A 149 -8.38 -12.36 3.73
C PHE A 149 -9.31 -12.20 4.94
N THR A 150 -10.08 -11.11 5.02
CA THR A 150 -11.11 -10.95 6.06
C THR A 150 -12.50 -11.16 5.46
N GLU A 151 -13.43 -11.70 6.25
CA GLU A 151 -14.84 -11.78 5.84
C GLU A 151 -15.38 -10.40 5.40
N PRO A 152 -16.32 -10.34 4.44
CA PRO A 152 -16.96 -9.10 4.05
C PRO A 152 -17.50 -8.31 5.26
N GLY A 153 -17.34 -6.98 5.25
CA GLY A 153 -17.84 -6.09 6.31
C GLY A 153 -16.95 -5.97 7.56
N ARG A 154 -15.77 -6.60 7.60
CA ARG A 154 -14.83 -6.49 8.74
C ARG A 154 -14.04 -5.17 8.72
N MET A 155 -13.28 -4.93 7.64
CA MET A 155 -12.49 -3.71 7.47
C MET A 155 -12.50 -3.27 6.01
N GLU A 156 -13.05 -2.09 5.75
CA GLU A 156 -13.14 -1.49 4.42
C GLU A 156 -12.60 -0.06 4.47
N TYR A 157 -11.82 0.33 3.47
CA TYR A 157 -11.45 1.72 3.25
C TYR A 157 -12.39 2.33 2.23
N ARG A 158 -12.77 3.59 2.44
CA ARG A 158 -13.57 4.37 1.50
C ARG A 158 -12.81 5.61 1.06
N PHE A 159 -12.73 5.79 -0.25
CA PHE A 159 -12.08 6.92 -0.91
C PHE A 159 -13.08 7.65 -1.78
N ARG A 160 -12.77 8.90 -2.14
CA ARG A 160 -13.61 9.71 -3.02
C ARG A 160 -13.68 9.11 -4.43
N SER A 161 -12.58 8.54 -4.90
CA SER A 161 -12.46 7.91 -6.22
C SER A 161 -11.27 6.93 -6.25
N PRO A 162 -11.11 6.11 -7.30
CA PRO A 162 -9.91 5.28 -7.44
C PRO A 162 -8.61 6.11 -7.53
N SER A 163 -8.65 7.29 -8.18
CA SER A 163 -7.46 8.16 -8.23
C SER A 163 -7.09 8.70 -6.86
N ASP A 164 -8.09 9.03 -6.03
CA ASP A 164 -7.88 9.48 -4.64
C ASP A 164 -7.18 8.40 -3.80
N TYR A 165 -7.61 7.14 -3.91
CA TYR A 165 -6.90 6.03 -3.27
C TYR A 165 -5.44 5.90 -3.75
N TRP A 166 -5.20 6.00 -5.06
CA TRP A 166 -3.85 5.95 -5.62
C TRP A 166 -2.98 7.07 -5.03
N ASN A 167 -3.49 8.30 -5.01
CA ASN A 167 -2.78 9.45 -4.44
C ASN A 167 -2.48 9.24 -2.95
N GLN A 168 -3.50 8.92 -2.15
CA GLN A 168 -3.34 8.80 -0.70
C GLN A 168 -2.36 7.69 -0.32
N PHE A 169 -2.41 6.55 -1.00
CA PHE A 169 -1.49 5.44 -0.72
C PHE A 169 -0.03 5.84 -0.98
N TYR A 170 0.28 6.35 -2.17
CA TYR A 170 1.67 6.67 -2.51
C TYR A 170 2.15 7.96 -1.85
N PHE A 171 1.26 8.92 -1.57
CA PHE A 171 1.57 10.08 -0.73
C PHE A 171 1.97 9.64 0.68
N ALA A 172 1.24 8.70 1.30
CA ALA A 172 1.59 8.20 2.62
C ALA A 172 2.98 7.53 2.61
N MET A 173 3.28 6.72 1.60
CA MET A 173 4.61 6.10 1.45
C MET A 173 5.73 7.13 1.26
N ASP A 174 5.48 8.18 0.50
CA ASP A 174 6.47 9.24 0.32
C ASP A 174 6.63 10.09 1.59
N ALA A 175 5.54 10.33 2.32
CA ALA A 175 5.60 11.00 3.61
C ALA A 175 6.45 10.21 4.61
N LEU A 176 6.34 8.88 4.63
CA LEU A 176 7.22 7.99 5.41
C LEU A 176 8.68 8.17 5.01
N ARG A 177 8.96 8.15 3.70
CA ARG A 177 10.31 8.36 3.16
C ARG A 177 10.89 9.69 3.62
N ARG A 178 10.12 10.78 3.50
CA ARG A 178 10.55 12.14 3.92
C ARG A 178 10.71 12.26 5.44
N ALA A 179 10.00 11.45 6.21
CA ALA A 179 10.17 11.35 7.66
C ALA A 179 11.39 10.50 8.08
N GLY A 180 12.16 9.98 7.12
CA GLY A 180 13.39 9.23 7.37
C GLY A 180 13.23 7.71 7.40
N ALA A 181 12.03 7.17 7.15
CA ALA A 181 11.85 5.73 7.03
C ALA A 181 12.56 5.20 5.76
N PRO A 182 13.18 4.01 5.80
CA PRO A 182 13.83 3.41 4.65
C PRO A 182 12.78 2.94 3.64
N VAL A 183 12.46 3.80 2.67
CA VAL A 183 11.45 3.54 1.63
C VAL A 183 12.04 3.74 0.24
N HIS A 184 11.89 2.72 -0.62
CA HIS A 184 12.31 2.76 -2.01
C HIS A 184 11.14 2.47 -2.95
N PHE A 185 10.84 3.38 -3.87
CA PHE A 185 9.82 3.16 -4.89
C PHE A 185 10.41 2.40 -6.10
N VAL A 186 9.70 1.38 -6.56
CA VAL A 186 10.02 0.67 -7.80
C VAL A 186 8.84 0.74 -8.76
N CYS A 187 9.10 1.19 -10.00
CA CYS A 187 8.10 1.24 -11.05
C CYS A 187 7.86 -0.17 -11.61
N TYR A 188 6.60 -0.62 -11.63
CA TYR A 188 6.21 -1.90 -12.22
C TYR A 188 6.65 -2.01 -13.68
N GLU A 189 6.56 -0.92 -14.44
CA GLU A 189 6.93 -0.90 -15.85
C GLU A 189 8.43 -1.18 -16.02
N GLN A 190 9.28 -0.54 -15.20
CA GLN A 190 10.73 -0.78 -15.18
C GLN A 190 11.07 -2.16 -14.63
N LEU A 191 10.34 -2.66 -13.64
CA LEU A 191 10.51 -3.99 -13.09
C LEU A 191 10.25 -5.08 -14.15
N VAL A 192 9.37 -4.81 -15.10
CA VAL A 192 9.09 -5.72 -16.22
C VAL A 192 10.07 -5.54 -17.37
N SER A 193 10.41 -4.30 -17.76
CA SER A 193 11.24 -4.03 -18.94
C SER A 193 12.74 -4.13 -18.67
N CYS A 194 13.18 -3.76 -17.47
CA CYS A 194 14.57 -3.69 -17.04
C CYS A 194 14.73 -4.31 -15.63
N PRO A 195 14.39 -5.59 -15.46
CA PRO A 195 14.37 -6.23 -14.14
C PRO A 195 15.74 -6.24 -13.44
N ALA A 196 16.84 -6.43 -14.18
CA ALA A 196 18.20 -6.41 -13.61
C ALA A 196 18.57 -5.05 -13.02
N LEU A 197 18.23 -3.95 -13.71
CA LEU A 197 18.40 -2.59 -13.19
C LEU A 197 17.55 -2.35 -11.94
N SER A 198 16.30 -2.83 -11.93
CA SER A 198 15.43 -2.70 -10.76
C SER A 198 16.01 -3.46 -9.55
N LEU A 199 16.53 -4.67 -9.77
CA LEU A 199 17.19 -5.47 -8.73
C LEU A 199 18.49 -4.83 -8.24
N HIS A 200 19.27 -4.23 -9.14
CA HIS A 200 20.45 -3.43 -8.78
C HIS A 200 20.07 -2.30 -7.81
N MET A 201 19.09 -1.47 -8.17
CA MET A 201 18.63 -0.36 -7.33
C MET A 201 18.09 -0.83 -5.98
N ILE A 202 17.31 -1.93 -5.95
CA ILE A 202 16.81 -2.52 -4.71
C ILE A 202 17.97 -3.04 -3.85
N SER A 203 18.94 -3.74 -4.43
CA SER A 203 20.08 -4.28 -3.67
C SER A 203 20.95 -3.19 -3.05
N HIS A 204 21.15 -2.08 -3.76
CA HIS A 204 21.84 -0.90 -3.23
C HIS A 204 21.05 -0.28 -2.07
N PHE A 205 19.74 -0.11 -2.24
CA PHE A 205 18.85 0.38 -1.18
C PHE A 205 18.86 -0.51 0.08
N LEU A 206 18.93 -1.83 -0.11
CA LEU A 206 19.02 -2.80 1.00
C LEU A 206 20.41 -2.89 1.64
N GLY A 207 21.40 -2.15 1.13
CA GLY A 207 22.76 -2.15 1.67
C GLY A 207 23.51 -3.46 1.44
N HIS A 208 23.20 -4.19 0.37
CA HIS A 208 23.98 -5.37 -0.01
C HIS A 208 25.43 -4.94 -0.32
N SER A 209 26.41 -5.63 0.27
CA SER A 209 27.84 -5.32 0.09
C SER A 209 28.29 -5.36 -1.37
N LEU A 210 27.67 -6.24 -2.15
CA LEU A 210 27.78 -6.30 -3.60
C LEU A 210 26.38 -6.10 -4.20
N PRO A 211 26.11 -4.95 -4.83
CA PRO A 211 24.87 -4.74 -5.56
C PRO A 211 24.69 -5.78 -6.66
N PHE A 212 23.44 -6.09 -6.99
CA PHE A 212 23.09 -6.99 -8.09
C PHE A 212 23.64 -6.47 -9.40
N ASP A 213 24.25 -7.34 -10.20
CA ASP A 213 24.85 -6.96 -11.47
C ASP A 213 23.78 -6.67 -12.53
N VAL A 214 23.84 -5.48 -13.13
CA VAL A 214 22.90 -5.05 -14.19
C VAL A 214 23.08 -5.88 -15.47
N GLY A 215 24.25 -6.49 -15.69
CA GLY A 215 24.52 -7.39 -16.81
C GLY A 215 23.92 -8.80 -16.64
N SER A 216 23.42 -9.14 -15.45
CA SER A 216 22.88 -10.46 -15.16
C SER A 216 21.52 -10.68 -15.83
N ALA A 217 21.33 -11.89 -16.38
CA ALA A 217 20.06 -12.30 -16.95
C ALA A 217 19.00 -12.50 -15.85
N VAL A 218 17.84 -11.85 -16.01
CA VAL A 218 16.72 -11.98 -15.07
C VAL A 218 15.48 -12.46 -15.81
N GLU A 219 14.96 -13.60 -15.36
CA GLU A 219 13.79 -14.23 -15.94
C GLU A 219 12.52 -13.74 -15.24
N ILE A 220 11.61 -13.18 -16.03
CA ILE A 220 10.24 -12.92 -15.59
C ILE A 220 9.50 -14.27 -15.52
N PRO A 221 8.67 -14.52 -14.48
CA PRO A 221 7.95 -15.77 -14.33
C PRO A 221 7.07 -16.06 -15.55
N ARG A 222 7.05 -17.33 -16.00
CA ARG A 222 6.23 -17.77 -17.15
C ARG A 222 4.73 -17.74 -16.84
N HIS A 223 4.37 -18.05 -15.60
CA HIS A 223 2.98 -18.09 -15.13
C HIS A 223 2.70 -16.93 -14.17
N ALA A 224 1.44 -16.52 -14.11
CA ALA A 224 0.98 -15.47 -13.24
C ALA A 224 1.08 -15.94 -11.78
N LEU A 225 1.76 -15.14 -10.98
CA LEU A 225 1.91 -15.38 -9.56
C LEU A 225 0.54 -15.22 -8.87
N GLY A 226 0.16 -16.23 -8.08
CA GLY A 226 -1.04 -16.22 -7.25
C GLY A 226 -1.03 -15.08 -6.22
N ALA A 227 -2.18 -14.83 -5.58
CA ALA A 227 -2.21 -14.00 -4.40
C ALA A 227 -1.32 -14.65 -3.32
N SER A 228 -0.52 -13.84 -2.63
CA SER A 228 0.29 -14.29 -1.51
C SER A 228 0.12 -13.24 -0.42
N ASN A 229 -0.10 -13.68 0.81
CA ASN A 229 -0.05 -12.89 2.03
C ASN A 229 0.89 -13.65 3.00
N ASP A 230 1.22 -13.05 4.16
CA ASP A 230 2.11 -13.71 5.13
C ASP A 230 1.38 -14.79 5.97
N VAL A 231 0.06 -14.91 5.84
CA VAL A 231 -0.82 -15.68 6.74
C VAL A 231 -1.20 -17.04 6.13
N ASP A 232 -1.40 -17.09 4.81
CA ASP A 232 -1.79 -18.28 4.05
C ASP A 232 -0.57 -18.90 3.38
N GLN A 233 0.06 -19.86 4.06
CA GLN A 233 1.21 -20.62 3.53
C GLN A 233 0.81 -21.76 2.59
N THR A 234 -0.49 -22.00 2.38
CA THR A 234 -0.95 -23.01 1.42
C THR A 234 -0.76 -22.49 0.00
N ALA A 235 0.41 -22.78 -0.56
CA ALA A 235 0.69 -22.61 -1.98
C ALA A 235 -0.36 -23.39 -2.78
N ASN A 236 -1.25 -22.68 -3.47
CA ASN A 236 -2.14 -23.32 -4.43
C ASN A 236 -1.29 -24.05 -5.48
N SER A 237 -1.44 -25.38 -5.46
CA SER A 237 -0.81 -26.34 -6.34
C SER A 237 -0.96 -25.96 -7.82
N ALA A 238 0.13 -26.15 -8.56
CA ALA A 238 0.45 -25.59 -9.86
C ALA A 238 -0.34 -26.09 -11.08
N PHE A 239 -1.62 -26.40 -10.95
CA PHE A 239 -2.46 -26.78 -12.08
C PHE A 239 -3.37 -25.59 -12.44
N ASP A 240 -3.20 -25.02 -13.63
CA ASP A 240 -3.96 -23.87 -14.21
C ASP A 240 -3.58 -22.43 -13.82
N GLN A 241 -2.31 -22.13 -13.51
CA GLN A 241 -1.90 -20.72 -13.44
C GLN A 241 -1.85 -20.07 -14.84
N PRO A 242 -2.59 -18.98 -15.09
CA PRO A 242 -2.61 -18.33 -16.40
C PRO A 242 -1.23 -17.77 -16.75
N VAL A 243 -0.91 -17.66 -18.03
CA VAL A 243 0.38 -17.11 -18.50
C VAL A 243 0.59 -15.69 -17.96
N TYR A 244 1.81 -15.40 -17.50
CA TYR A 244 2.20 -14.05 -17.09
C TYR A 244 2.17 -13.11 -18.30
N LYS A 245 1.50 -11.96 -18.16
CA LYS A 245 1.33 -10.99 -19.25
C LYS A 245 2.10 -9.71 -18.94
N SER A 246 3.32 -9.60 -19.47
CA SER A 246 4.15 -8.38 -19.42
C SER A 246 3.45 -7.19 -20.08
N SER A 247 2.62 -7.43 -21.10
CA SER A 247 1.74 -6.43 -21.74
C SER A 247 0.77 -5.71 -20.80
N ARG A 248 0.63 -6.17 -19.55
CA ARG A 248 -0.07 -5.42 -18.49
C ARG A 248 0.69 -4.17 -18.03
N ALA A 249 1.95 -3.98 -18.43
CA ALA A 249 2.75 -2.77 -18.23
C ALA A 249 2.66 -1.79 -19.41
N ASP A 250 2.01 -2.16 -20.51
CA ASP A 250 1.97 -1.34 -21.72
C ASP A 250 0.94 -0.20 -21.59
N LEU A 251 1.46 1.02 -21.44
CA LEU A 251 0.67 2.24 -21.32
C LEU A 251 -0.15 2.53 -22.59
N ALA A 252 0.41 2.32 -23.79
CA ALA A 252 -0.29 2.62 -25.03
C ALA A 252 -1.51 1.70 -25.20
N SER A 253 -1.33 0.39 -24.96
CA SER A 253 -2.43 -0.56 -24.97
C SER A 253 -3.48 -0.29 -23.88
N ALA A 254 -3.08 0.21 -22.71
CA ALA A 254 -4.03 0.62 -21.68
C ALA A 254 -4.82 1.86 -22.08
N LEU A 255 -4.16 2.90 -22.61
CA LEU A 255 -4.79 4.12 -23.12
C LEU A 255 -5.79 3.81 -24.23
N ALA A 256 -5.45 2.92 -25.16
CA ALA A 256 -6.35 2.48 -26.23
C ALA A 256 -7.64 1.82 -25.69
N ARG A 257 -7.55 1.08 -24.58
CA ARG A 257 -8.69 0.39 -23.96
C ARG A 257 -9.51 1.27 -23.03
N VAL A 258 -8.86 2.20 -22.34
CA VAL A 258 -9.51 3.16 -21.42
C VAL A 258 -10.21 4.26 -22.23
N GLY A 259 -9.60 4.67 -23.34
CA GLY A 259 -10.04 5.82 -24.15
C GLY A 259 -9.64 7.15 -23.50
N TRP A 260 -9.37 8.17 -24.33
CA TRP A 260 -8.80 9.44 -23.86
C TRP A 260 -9.70 10.18 -22.86
N ARG A 261 -11.03 10.12 -23.02
CA ARG A 261 -11.98 10.75 -22.09
C ARG A 261 -11.80 10.22 -20.66
N ASN A 262 -11.75 8.91 -20.49
CA ASN A 262 -11.54 8.28 -19.18
C ASN A 262 -10.09 8.45 -18.71
N ALA A 263 -9.11 8.42 -19.60
CA ALA A 263 -7.71 8.69 -19.25
C ALA A 263 -7.55 10.11 -18.71
N ASN A 264 -8.20 11.10 -19.31
CA ASN A 264 -8.20 12.48 -18.83
C ASN A 264 -8.88 12.61 -17.45
N LEU A 265 -9.96 11.85 -17.20
CA LEU A 265 -10.57 11.77 -15.87
C LEU A 265 -9.58 11.22 -14.82
N ILE A 266 -8.84 10.16 -15.16
CA ILE A 266 -7.77 9.62 -14.30
C ILE A 266 -6.73 10.70 -14.06
N LEU A 267 -6.14 11.26 -15.12
CA LEU A 267 -5.06 12.23 -15.04
C LEU A 267 -5.46 13.44 -14.20
N ARG A 268 -6.67 13.99 -14.36
CA ARG A 268 -7.16 15.11 -13.55
C ARG A 268 -7.26 14.80 -12.06
N GLY A 269 -7.48 13.53 -11.70
CA GLY A 269 -7.57 13.09 -10.31
C GLY A 269 -6.24 12.67 -9.70
N ILE A 270 -5.14 12.60 -10.45
CA ILE A 270 -3.83 12.19 -9.93
C ILE A 270 -2.98 13.42 -9.59
N ASP A 271 -2.32 13.40 -8.44
CA ASP A 271 -1.47 14.50 -7.98
C ASP A 271 -0.06 14.44 -8.60
N ASN A 272 0.46 15.59 -9.03
CA ASN A 272 1.79 15.67 -9.67
C ASN A 272 2.92 15.36 -8.70
N ASP A 273 2.79 15.77 -7.44
CA ASP A 273 3.80 15.49 -6.42
C ASP A 273 3.93 13.99 -6.18
N VAL A 274 2.81 13.26 -6.22
CA VAL A 274 2.79 11.80 -6.09
C VAL A 274 3.36 11.11 -7.34
N LEU A 275 3.10 11.66 -8.53
CA LEU A 275 3.75 11.20 -9.76
C LEU A 275 5.27 11.36 -9.68
N CYS A 276 5.75 12.52 -9.24
CA CYS A 276 7.17 12.78 -9.02
C CYS A 276 7.77 11.80 -8.00
N ALA A 277 7.14 11.67 -6.83
CA ALA A 277 7.60 10.78 -5.76
C ALA A 277 7.74 9.31 -6.19
N THR A 278 6.85 8.87 -7.09
CA THR A 278 6.84 7.51 -7.67
C THR A 278 7.66 7.38 -8.96
N GLY A 279 8.49 8.38 -9.31
CA GLY A 279 9.43 8.32 -10.44
C GLY A 279 8.83 8.62 -11.81
N ARG A 280 7.77 9.43 -11.88
CA ARG A 280 6.98 9.69 -13.11
C ARG A 280 6.68 11.17 -13.36
N GLU A 281 7.68 12.05 -13.20
CA GLU A 281 7.54 13.51 -13.35
C GLU A 281 6.84 13.94 -14.65
N ASP A 282 7.17 13.30 -15.78
CA ASP A 282 6.62 13.63 -17.11
C ASP A 282 5.38 12.83 -17.53
N PHE A 283 4.75 12.08 -16.61
CA PHE A 283 3.73 11.08 -16.97
C PHE A 283 2.58 11.60 -17.84
N ARG A 284 2.11 12.83 -17.59
CA ARG A 284 1.02 13.44 -18.37
C ARG A 284 1.42 13.72 -19.81
N LYS A 285 2.68 14.12 -20.02
CA LYS A 285 3.25 14.30 -21.36
C LYS A 285 3.36 12.95 -22.06
N THR A 286 3.93 11.95 -21.38
CA THR A 286 4.02 10.57 -21.89
C THR A 286 2.65 10.00 -22.27
N CYS A 287 1.59 10.25 -21.47
CA CYS A 287 0.24 9.79 -21.80
C CYS A 287 -0.31 10.44 -23.08
N ARG A 288 -0.09 11.74 -23.27
CA ARG A 288 -0.53 12.45 -24.49
C ARG A 288 0.18 11.91 -25.73
N GLU A 289 1.48 11.68 -25.63
CA GLU A 289 2.30 11.12 -26.70
C GLU A 289 1.86 9.68 -27.03
N ALA A 290 1.69 8.84 -26.02
CA ALA A 290 1.30 7.43 -26.18
C ALA A 290 -0.14 7.25 -26.70
N ALA A 291 -1.07 8.15 -26.37
CA ALA A 291 -2.44 8.08 -26.90
C ALA A 291 -2.51 8.43 -28.40
N GLY A 292 -1.62 9.33 -28.85
CA GLY A 292 -1.58 9.83 -30.23
C GLY A 292 -2.70 10.83 -30.57
N ALA A 293 -2.43 11.72 -31.53
CA ALA A 293 -3.33 12.83 -31.89
C ALA A 293 -4.75 12.38 -32.32
N LYS A 294 -4.85 11.24 -33.02
CA LYS A 294 -6.12 10.70 -33.52
C LYS A 294 -7.06 10.24 -32.40
N ALA A 295 -6.53 9.67 -31.31
CA ALA A 295 -7.33 9.25 -30.16
C ALA A 295 -7.83 10.46 -29.35
N MET A 296 -7.00 11.51 -29.24
CA MET A 296 -7.40 12.76 -28.59
C MET A 296 -8.53 13.45 -29.37
N LEU A 297 -8.41 13.56 -30.70
CA LEU A 297 -9.44 14.17 -31.54
C LEU A 297 -10.79 13.46 -31.44
N ARG A 298 -10.82 12.12 -31.49
CA ARG A 298 -12.07 11.34 -31.35
C ARG A 298 -12.79 11.54 -30.02
N SER A 299 -12.05 11.86 -28.95
CA SER A 299 -12.65 12.11 -27.64
C SER A 299 -13.28 13.49 -27.49
N LEU A 300 -12.96 14.44 -28.37
CA LEU A 300 -13.56 15.77 -28.43
C LEU A 300 -14.89 15.76 -29.20
N VAL A 301 -15.07 14.80 -30.13
CA VAL A 301 -16.24 14.72 -31.02
C VAL A 301 -17.44 14.01 -30.35
N GLY A 302 -17.24 13.26 -29.26
CA GLY A 302 -18.34 12.64 -28.48
C GLY A 302 -19.11 13.58 -27.55
N LEU A 303 -19.22 14.86 -27.93
CA LEU A 303 -19.93 15.94 -27.24
C LEU A 303 -21.28 16.30 -27.90
N TRP A 304 -21.77 15.47 -28.82
CA TRP A 304 -23.07 15.59 -29.48
C TRP A 304 -23.88 14.32 -29.29
#